data_AF-V8N464-F1
#
_entry.id   AF-V8N464-F1
#
_cell.length_a   1.000
_cell.length_b   1.000
_cell.length_c   1.000
_cell.angle_alpha   90.00
_cell.angle_beta   90.00
_cell.angle_gamma   90.00
#
_symmetry.space_group_name_H-M   'P 1'
#
loop_
_entity.id
_entity.type
_entity.pdbx_description
1 polymer ?
#
loop_
_entity_poly.entity_id
_entity_poly.type
_entity_poly.pdbx_seq_one_letter_code
_entity_poly.pdbx_strand_id
1 'polypeptide(L)'
;LCFSLPRQYLVLVPFVVPTETSRKICVQLTNLNESVTLSITLQYGLQNRSLLREEVTKKDLFQCTEFQLPKWEKSFKTHIALFTVEVTGATLSYFNRKRVYIDNLDSLLFVQTDKPIYKPGQNSKSMDSGKGTTLCQL
;
A
#
# COMPACT_ATOMS: atom_id res chain seq x y z
N LEU A 1 -36.25 -22.99 -10.24
CA LEU A 1 -35.37 -22.16 -11.10
C LEU A 1 -33.98 -22.18 -10.48
N CYS A 2 -32.98 -22.70 -11.19
CA CYS A 2 -31.60 -22.67 -10.70
C CYS A 2 -30.94 -21.39 -11.24
N PHE A 3 -30.69 -20.42 -10.35
CA PHE A 3 -29.98 -19.20 -10.72
C PHE A 3 -28.48 -19.46 -10.60
N SER A 4 -27.73 -19.34 -11.69
CA SER A 4 -26.27 -19.27 -11.61
C SER A 4 -25.88 -17.91 -11.03
N LEU A 5 -25.12 -17.90 -9.95
CA LEU A 5 -24.61 -16.66 -9.38
C LEU A 5 -23.56 -16.05 -10.32
N PRO A 6 -23.63 -14.74 -10.63
CA PRO A 6 -22.62 -14.09 -11.43
C PRO A 6 -21.28 -14.06 -10.69
N ARG A 7 -20.19 -14.10 -11.45
CA ARG A 7 -18.82 -13.93 -10.93
C ARG A 7 -18.66 -12.51 -10.37
N GLN A 8 -18.03 -12.37 -9.20
CA GLN A 8 -17.79 -11.06 -8.58
C GLN A 8 -16.33 -10.89 -8.18
N TYR A 9 -15.83 -9.67 -8.33
CA TYR A 9 -14.43 -9.31 -8.08
C TYR A 9 -14.38 -8.02 -7.25
N LEU A 10 -13.71 -8.07 -6.12
CA LEU A 10 -13.47 -6.91 -5.26
C LEU A 10 -11.99 -6.87 -4.88
N VAL A 11 -11.38 -5.70 -5.05
CA VAL A 11 -10.02 -5.44 -4.60
C VAL A 11 -10.02 -4.18 -3.76
N LEU A 12 -9.54 -4.31 -2.53
CA LEU A 12 -9.38 -3.21 -1.58
C LEU A 12 -7.93 -2.75 -1.62
N VAL A 13 -7.74 -1.50 -2.05
CA VAL A 13 -6.46 -0.82 -2.11
C VAL A 13 -6.57 0.53 -1.38
N PRO A 14 -5.59 0.92 -0.56
CA PRO A 14 -5.60 2.25 0.05
C PRO A 14 -5.41 3.34 -1.03
N PHE A 15 -6.09 4.47 -0.84
CA PHE A 15 -5.97 5.62 -1.75
C PHE A 15 -4.59 6.29 -1.66
N VAL A 16 -3.99 6.29 -0.46
CA VAL A 16 -2.63 6.78 -0.18
C VAL A 16 -1.78 5.62 0.34
N VAL A 17 -0.64 5.39 -0.29
CA VAL A 17 0.33 4.34 0.02
C VAL A 17 1.61 5.01 0.51
N PRO A 18 1.87 5.01 1.82
CA PRO A 18 3.14 5.54 2.32
C PRO A 18 4.30 4.61 1.96
N THR A 19 5.47 5.20 1.76
CA THR A 19 6.72 4.47 1.63
C THR A 19 7.22 3.99 2.99
N GLU A 20 8.09 2.99 2.98
CA GLU A 20 8.81 2.48 4.15
C GLU A 20 7.92 1.90 5.28
N THR A 21 6.61 1.75 5.02
CA THR A 21 5.63 1.16 5.94
C THR A 21 4.86 0.05 5.24
N SER A 22 4.63 -1.07 5.93
CA SER A 22 3.82 -2.18 5.41
C SER A 22 2.36 -1.76 5.25
N ARG A 23 1.75 -2.13 4.13
CA ARG A 23 0.33 -1.94 3.81
C ARG A 23 -0.26 -3.24 3.31
N LYS A 24 -1.58 -3.39 3.46
CA LYS A 24 -2.32 -4.57 3.00
C LYS A 24 -3.11 -4.25 1.75
N ILE A 25 -3.07 -5.16 0.79
CA ILE A 25 -4.08 -5.27 -0.27
C ILE A 25 -4.93 -6.49 0.01
N CYS A 26 -6.25 -6.38 -0.13
CA CYS A 26 -7.15 -7.51 0.03
C CYS A 26 -7.91 -7.76 -1.26
N VAL A 27 -8.07 -9.03 -1.61
CA VAL A 27 -8.74 -9.47 -2.83
C VAL A 27 -9.82 -10.46 -2.47
N GLN A 28 -10.98 -10.27 -3.07
CA GLN A 28 -12.09 -11.20 -3.02
C GLN A 28 -12.52 -11.56 -4.44
N LEU A 29 -12.44 -12.84 -4.78
CA LEU A 29 -12.98 -13.42 -6.01
C LEU A 29 -14.05 -14.43 -5.62
N THR A 30 -15.21 -14.39 -6.26
CA THR A 30 -16.30 -15.32 -5.96
C THR A 30 -16.95 -15.88 -7.22
N ASN A 31 -17.50 -17.09 -7.09
CA ASN A 31 -18.19 -17.82 -8.15
C ASN A 31 -17.31 -18.11 -9.38
N LEU A 32 -16.01 -18.35 -9.19
CA LEU A 32 -15.13 -18.82 -10.25
C LEU A 32 -15.54 -20.24 -10.70
N ASN A 33 -15.51 -20.49 -12.00
CA ASN A 33 -15.82 -21.77 -12.62
C ASN A 33 -14.64 -22.33 -13.43
N GLU A 34 -13.49 -21.67 -13.37
CA GLU A 34 -12.24 -22.05 -14.01
C GLU A 34 -11.06 -21.57 -13.16
N SER A 35 -9.88 -22.14 -13.37
CA SER A 35 -8.64 -21.61 -12.80
C SER A 35 -8.33 -20.26 -13.43
N VAL A 36 -7.91 -19.30 -12.62
CA VAL A 36 -7.53 -17.96 -13.07
C VAL A 36 -6.17 -17.57 -12.51
N THR A 37 -5.43 -16.78 -13.28
CA THR A 37 -4.25 -16.07 -12.79
C THR A 37 -4.65 -14.67 -12.35
N LEU A 38 -4.47 -14.37 -11.07
CA LEU A 38 -4.60 -13.04 -10.50
C LEU A 38 -3.25 -12.34 -10.55
N SER A 39 -3.21 -11.12 -11.09
CA SER A 39 -2.02 -10.28 -11.15
C SER A 39 -2.36 -8.86 -10.69
N ILE A 40 -1.63 -8.38 -9.69
CA ILE A 40 -1.74 -7.01 -9.17
C ILE A 40 -0.39 -6.33 -9.34
N THR A 41 -0.38 -5.24 -10.09
CA THR A 41 0.82 -4.47 -10.37
C THR A 41 0.65 -3.01 -9.99
N LEU A 42 1.71 -2.42 -9.45
CA LEU A 42 1.81 -1.00 -9.17
C LEU A 42 2.87 -0.39 -10.07
N GLN A 43 2.44 0.49 -10.96
CA GLN A 43 3.34 1.30 -11.74
C GLN A 43 3.57 2.62 -11.02
N TYR A 44 4.79 2.86 -10.55
CA TYR A 44 5.20 4.11 -9.92
C TYR A 44 6.45 4.64 -10.62
N GLY A 45 6.33 5.80 -11.28
CA GLY A 45 7.32 6.30 -12.21
C GLY A 45 7.51 5.39 -13.44
N LEU A 46 8.76 4.98 -13.70
CA LEU A 46 9.11 4.06 -14.80
C LEU A 46 9.15 2.59 -14.36
N GLN A 47 8.89 2.30 -13.09
CA GLN A 47 9.00 0.96 -12.53
C GLN A 47 7.62 0.31 -12.46
N ASN A 48 7.52 -0.93 -12.95
CA ASN A 48 6.36 -1.80 -12.78
C ASN A 48 6.69 -2.81 -11.69
N ARG A 49 6.03 -2.70 -10.55
CA ARG A 49 6.24 -3.62 -9.43
C ARG A 49 5.06 -4.57 -9.30
N SER A 50 5.35 -5.87 -9.31
CA SER A 50 4.38 -6.89 -8.96
C SER A 50 4.12 -6.84 -7.45
N LEU A 51 2.86 -6.68 -7.05
CA LEU A 51 2.43 -6.76 -5.65
C LEU A 51 1.88 -8.15 -5.32
N LEU A 52 1.22 -8.79 -6.28
CA LEU A 52 0.66 -10.13 -6.14
C LEU A 52 0.61 -10.79 -7.51
N ARG A 53 1.02 -12.06 -7.61
CA ARG A 53 0.75 -12.90 -8.77
C ARG A 53 0.50 -14.32 -8.30
N GLU A 54 -0.70 -14.82 -8.53
CA GLU A 54 -1.11 -16.13 -8.02
C GLU A 54 -2.05 -16.85 -8.97
N GLU A 55 -1.95 -18.17 -8.98
CA GLU A 55 -2.93 -19.04 -9.63
C GLU A 55 -4.01 -19.43 -8.62
N VAL A 56 -5.27 -19.19 -8.99
CA VAL A 56 -6.45 -19.39 -8.16
C VAL A 56 -7.30 -20.50 -8.78
N THR A 57 -7.24 -21.68 -8.19
CA THR A 57 -8.03 -22.86 -8.60
C THR A 57 -9.34 -23.00 -7.82
N LYS A 58 -9.47 -22.29 -6.69
CA LYS A 58 -10.64 -22.33 -5.81
C LYS A 58 -11.79 -21.52 -6.42
N LYS A 59 -13.03 -21.97 -6.18
CA LYS A 59 -14.25 -21.26 -6.58
C LYS A 59 -14.34 -19.85 -5.97
N ASP A 60 -13.94 -19.74 -4.71
CA ASP A 60 -13.96 -18.50 -3.95
C ASP A 60 -12.59 -18.28 -3.30
N LEU A 61 -12.14 -17.03 -3.29
CA LEU A 61 -10.88 -16.60 -2.70
C LEU A 61 -11.12 -15.33 -1.91
N PHE A 62 -10.65 -15.31 -0.67
CA PHE A 62 -10.45 -14.08 0.09
C PHE A 62 -9.07 -14.13 0.73
N GLN A 63 -8.24 -13.15 0.43
CA GLN A 63 -6.91 -13.04 1.04
C GLN A 63 -6.43 -11.61 1.11
N CYS A 64 -5.50 -11.37 2.03
CA CYS A 64 -4.81 -10.10 2.15
C CYS A 64 -3.30 -10.33 2.13
N THR A 65 -2.59 -9.54 1.34
CA THR A 65 -1.14 -9.61 1.20
C THR A 65 -0.52 -8.30 1.66
N GLU A 66 0.53 -8.41 2.46
CA GLU A 66 1.32 -7.25 2.87
C GLU A 66 2.31 -6.86 1.78
N PHE A 67 2.50 -5.56 1.58
CA PHE A 67 3.51 -5.01 0.69
C PHE A 67 4.10 -3.73 1.28
N GLN A 68 5.34 -3.44 0.92
CA GLN A 68 6.04 -2.24 1.32
C GLN A 68 6.78 -1.64 0.14
N LEU A 69 6.67 -0.32 -0.03
CA LEU A 69 7.38 0.42 -1.07
C LEU A 69 8.65 1.07 -0.50
N PRO A 70 9.77 1.09 -1.25
CA PRO A 70 10.93 1.88 -0.86
C PRO A 70 10.59 3.36 -0.93
N LYS A 71 11.41 4.19 -0.28
CA LYS A 71 11.34 5.63 -0.43
C LYS A 71 11.56 6.01 -1.90
N TRP A 72 10.76 6.94 -2.40
CA TRP A 72 10.90 7.44 -3.75
C TRP A 72 11.95 8.55 -3.78
N GLU A 73 13.01 8.37 -4.58
CA GLU A 73 14.17 9.27 -4.56
C GLU A 73 13.91 10.65 -5.18
N LYS A 74 12.82 10.86 -5.92
CA LYS A 74 12.56 12.18 -6.52
C LYS A 74 12.04 13.17 -5.48
N SER A 75 12.38 14.45 -5.67
CA SER A 75 12.07 15.57 -4.78
C SER A 75 10.59 15.82 -4.47
N PHE A 76 9.65 15.13 -5.12
CA PHE A 76 8.23 15.28 -4.84
C PHE A 76 7.81 14.41 -3.66
N LYS A 77 7.21 15.02 -2.64
CA LYS A 77 6.69 14.33 -1.46
C LYS A 77 5.60 13.31 -1.82
N THR A 78 4.72 13.66 -2.75
CA THR A 78 3.63 12.81 -3.21
C THR A 78 3.72 12.55 -4.70
N HIS A 79 3.48 11.31 -5.13
CA HIS A 79 3.51 10.91 -6.52
C HIS A 79 2.28 10.10 -6.92
N ILE A 80 1.82 10.23 -8.16
CA ILE A 80 0.71 9.40 -8.67
C ILE A 80 1.30 8.08 -9.17
N ALA A 81 0.72 6.98 -8.71
CA ALA A 81 0.98 5.64 -9.21
C ALA A 81 -0.30 5.06 -9.83
N LEU A 82 -0.12 4.06 -10.70
CA LEU A 82 -1.20 3.35 -11.36
C LEU A 82 -1.25 1.92 -10.82
N PHE A 83 -2.30 1.63 -10.08
CA PHE A 83 -2.61 0.30 -9.56
C PHE A 83 -3.46 -0.46 -10.58
N THR A 84 -2.98 -1.61 -11.01
CA THR A 84 -3.61 -2.43 -12.03
C THR A 84 -3.94 -3.80 -11.46
N VAL A 85 -5.17 -4.25 -11.68
CA VAL A 85 -5.66 -5.57 -11.36
C VAL A 85 -6.00 -6.28 -12.65
N GLU A 86 -5.47 -7.47 -12.82
CA GLU A 86 -5.76 -8.35 -13.94
C GLU A 86 -6.15 -9.74 -13.41
N VAL A 87 -7.24 -10.30 -13.94
CA VAL A 87 -7.67 -11.67 -13.67
C VAL A 87 -7.90 -12.35 -15.01
N THR A 88 -7.12 -13.38 -15.29
CA THR A 88 -7.11 -14.04 -16.60
C THR A 88 -7.29 -15.54 -16.43
N GLY A 89 -8.32 -16.10 -17.06
CA GLY A 89 -8.59 -17.54 -17.18
C GLY A 89 -8.81 -17.92 -18.64
N ALA A 90 -9.33 -19.13 -18.87
CA ALA A 90 -9.61 -19.61 -20.22
C ALA A 90 -10.75 -18.84 -20.91
N THR A 91 -11.77 -18.44 -20.15
CA THR A 91 -12.95 -17.70 -20.64
C THR A 91 -13.12 -16.33 -19.98
N LEU A 92 -12.38 -16.08 -18.90
CA LEU A 92 -12.46 -14.88 -18.08
C LEU A 92 -11.27 -13.95 -18.39
N SER A 93 -11.57 -12.70 -18.71
CA SER A 93 -10.58 -11.63 -18.72
C SER A 93 -11.17 -10.40 -18.05
N TYR A 94 -10.53 -9.98 -16.95
CA TYR A 94 -10.87 -8.76 -16.23
C TYR A 94 -9.63 -7.91 -16.08
N PHE A 95 -9.77 -6.62 -16.38
CA PHE A 95 -8.72 -5.63 -16.25
C PHE A 95 -9.29 -4.36 -15.63
N ASN A 96 -8.65 -3.86 -14.58
CA ASN A 96 -9.02 -2.58 -13.97
C ASN A 96 -7.78 -1.82 -13.54
N ARG A 97 -7.80 -0.50 -13.75
CA ARG A 97 -6.68 0.38 -13.43
C ARG A 97 -7.17 1.61 -12.69
N LYS A 98 -6.54 1.92 -11.56
CA LYS A 98 -6.86 3.07 -10.70
C LYS A 98 -5.62 3.87 -10.34
N ARG A 99 -5.81 5.16 -10.12
CA ARG A 99 -4.76 6.04 -9.59
C ARG A 99 -4.73 5.92 -8.07
N VAL A 100 -3.53 5.82 -7.52
CA VAL A 100 -3.26 5.88 -6.08
C VAL A 100 -2.13 6.88 -5.85
N TYR A 101 -2.02 7.40 -4.64
CA TYR A 101 -0.97 8.34 -4.27
C TYR A 101 0.10 7.61 -3.47
N ILE A 102 1.35 7.76 -3.87
CA ILE A 102 2.52 7.33 -3.10
C ILE A 102 2.97 8.50 -2.25
N ASP A 103 3.11 8.28 -0.95
CA ASP A 103 3.50 9.32 -0.01
C ASP A 103 4.85 8.98 0.63
N ASN A 104 5.87 9.80 0.35
CA ASN A 104 7.14 9.69 1.03
C ASN A 104 6.95 10.19 2.46
N LEU A 105 6.99 9.27 3.42
CA LEU A 105 6.97 9.68 4.82
C LEU A 105 8.25 10.45 5.14
N ASP A 106 8.06 11.67 5.63
CA ASP A 106 9.13 12.42 6.27
C ASP A 106 9.48 11.72 7.57
N SER A 107 10.77 11.67 7.89
CA SER A 107 11.20 11.25 9.22
C SER A 107 10.69 12.27 10.24
N LEU A 108 9.84 11.84 11.17
CA LEU A 108 9.50 12.67 12.30
C LEU A 108 10.74 12.82 13.19
N LEU A 109 11.21 14.06 13.31
CA LEU A 109 12.34 14.43 14.16
C LEU A 109 11.80 15.10 15.41
N PHE A 110 12.02 14.50 16.56
CA PHE A 110 11.64 15.10 17.84
C PHE A 110 12.91 15.61 18.53
N VAL A 111 12.97 16.92 18.68
CA VAL A 111 14.02 17.59 19.45
C VAL A 111 13.46 17.92 20.82
N GLN A 112 14.02 17.29 21.85
CA GLN A 112 13.67 17.60 23.24
C GLN A 112 14.83 18.35 23.89
N THR A 113 14.56 19.57 24.36
CA THR A 113 15.50 20.35 25.15
C THR A 113 15.27 20.11 26.64
N ASP A 114 16.31 20.29 27.46
CA ASP A 114 16.17 20.15 28.92
C ASP A 114 15.25 21.23 29.52
N LYS A 115 15.09 22.38 28.84
CA LYS A 115 14.20 23.48 29.24
C LYS A 115 13.54 24.14 28.02
N PRO A 116 12.32 24.68 28.17
CA PRO A 116 11.66 25.40 27.09
C PRO A 116 12.22 26.83 26.87
N ILE A 117 12.85 27.45 27.88
CA ILE A 117 13.39 28.82 27.82
C ILE A 117 14.73 28.89 28.55
N TYR A 118 15.74 29.52 27.94
CA TYR A 118 17.07 29.75 28.52
C TYR A 118 17.33 31.24 28.74
N LYS A 119 18.03 31.58 29.83
CA LYS A 119 18.52 32.94 30.08
C LYS A 119 19.85 33.18 29.35
N PRO A 120 20.21 34.44 29.04
CA PRO A 120 21.53 34.76 28.50
C PRO A 120 22.65 34.19 29.37
N GLY A 121 23.60 33.46 28.76
CA GLY A 121 24.71 32.80 29.44
C GLY A 121 24.47 31.35 29.89
N GLN A 122 23.29 30.77 29.65
CA GLN A 122 23.04 29.35 29.89
C GLN A 122 23.32 28.48 28.65
N ASN A 123 23.86 27.28 28.88
CA ASN A 123 24.06 26.28 27.84
C ASN A 123 22.83 25.39 27.69
N SER A 124 22.40 25.16 26.46
CA SER A 124 21.31 24.23 26.14
C SER A 124 21.83 22.80 25.96
N LYS A 125 21.05 21.82 26.42
CA LYS A 125 21.20 20.41 26.05
C LYS A 125 19.96 19.97 25.29
N SER A 126 20.16 19.31 24.16
CA SER A 126 19.09 18.74 23.36
C SER A 126 19.38 17.26 23.09
N MET A 127 18.35 16.44 23.17
CA MET A 127 18.38 15.08 22.65
C MET A 127 17.58 15.02 21.36
N ASP A 128 18.20 14.45 20.33
CA ASP A 128 17.56 14.17 19.06
C ASP A 128 17.14 12.71 19.01
N SER A 129 15.84 12.46 18.84
CA SER A 129 15.31 11.11 18.68
C SER A 129 14.87 10.90 17.23
N GLY A 130 15.73 10.21 16.47
CA GLY A 130 15.45 9.79 15.09
C GLY A 130 15.01 8.33 15.02
N LYS A 131 13.81 8.12 14.47
CA LYS A 131 13.08 6.86 14.21
C LYS A 131 12.28 6.26 15.37
N GLY A 132 10.96 6.35 15.23
CA GLY A 132 9.99 5.51 15.93
C GLY A 132 8.60 6.13 15.89
N THR A 133 7.73 5.65 15.01
CA THR A 133 6.28 5.94 15.04
C THR A 133 5.71 5.39 16.35
N THR A 134 5.87 6.12 17.44
CA THR A 134 5.17 5.85 18.70
C THR A 134 3.88 6.64 18.65
N LEU A 135 2.80 5.93 18.36
CA LEU A 135 1.45 6.44 18.53
C LEU A 135 1.21 6.57 20.03
N CYS A 136 1.36 7.77 20.61
CA CYS A 136 0.83 8.02 21.95
C CYS A 136 -0.70 8.05 21.82
N GLN A 137 -1.37 6.98 22.28
CA GLN A 137 -2.81 7.05 22.59
C GLN A 137 -3.01 7.95 23.82
N LEU A 138 -4.05 8.77 23.77
CA LEU A 138 -4.55 9.62 24.87
C LEU A 138 -4.85 8.80 26.13
#